data_AF-A0A962SQE1-F1
#
_entry.id   AF-A0A962SQE1-F1
#
_cell.length_a   1.000
_cell.length_b   1.000
_cell.length_c   1.000
_cell.angle_alpha   90.00
_cell.angle_beta   90.00
_cell.angle_gamma   90.00
#
_symmetry.space_group_name_H-M   'P 1'
#
loop_
_entity.id
_entity.type
_entity.pdbx_description
1 polymer ?
#
loop_
_entity_poly.entity_id
_entity_poly.type
_entity_poly.pdbx_seq_one_letter_code
_entity_poly.pdbx_strand_id
1 'polypeptide(L)' 'LPHAKVMRIQIGGLKGLYLLLHQVDRPPAVVDDIYLLVEQAANRFNGLDRLPFSEIIRQVAAYQGRIRRSRR' A
#
# COMPACT_ATOMS: atom_id res chain seq x y z
N LEU A 1 12.14 5.38 12.42
CA LEU A 1 10.68 5.66 12.51
C LEU A 1 10.06 4.75 13.56
N PRO A 2 9.12 5.20 14.39
CA PRO A 2 8.33 4.32 15.25
C PRO A 2 7.70 3.19 14.43
N HIS A 3 7.62 1.97 14.98
CA HIS A 3 7.12 0.79 14.26
C HIS A 3 5.75 1.03 13.60
N ALA A 4 4.83 1.73 14.28
CA ALA A 4 3.54 2.09 13.72
C ALA A 4 3.63 2.95 12.44
N LYS A 5 4.61 3.86 12.34
CA LYS A 5 4.84 4.64 11.12
C LYS A 5 5.42 3.78 10.00
N VAL A 6 6.30 2.82 10.32
CA VAL A 6 6.84 1.85 9.33
C VAL A 6 5.71 1.00 8.76
N MET A 7 4.88 0.42 9.62
CA MET A 7 3.72 -0.39 9.20
C MET A 7 2.75 0.41 8.32
N ARG A 8 2.51 1.68 8.66
CA ARG A 8 1.68 2.58 7.85
C ARG A 8 2.25 2.79 6.44
N ILE A 9 3.55 3.02 6.33
CA ILE A 9 4.23 3.18 5.04
C ILE A 9 4.20 1.89 4.24
N GLN A 10 4.55 0.76 4.86
CA GLN A 10 4.59 -0.54 4.18
C GLN A 10 3.20 -0.97 3.71
N ILE A 11 2.21 -1.03 4.60
CA ILE A 11 0.86 -1.51 4.26
C ILE A 11 0.14 -0.50 3.36
N GLY A 12 0.20 0.79 3.70
CA GLY A 12 -0.41 1.84 2.90
C GLY A 12 0.20 1.94 1.51
N GLY A 13 1.52 1.76 1.40
CA GLY A 13 2.24 1.74 0.13
C GLY A 13 1.80 0.58 -0.76
N LEU A 14 1.75 -0.65 -0.22
CA LEU A 14 1.29 -1.82 -0.96
C LEU A 14 -0.18 -1.69 -1.40
N LYS A 15 -1.04 -1.15 -0.54
CA LYS A 15 -2.44 -0.86 -0.88
C LYS A 15 -2.56 0.18 -1.99
N GLY A 16 -1.78 1.25 -1.93
CA GLY A 16 -1.73 2.27 -2.99
C GLY A 16 -1.25 1.69 -4.32
N LEU A 17 -0.22 0.84 -4.28
CA LEU A 17 0.31 0.15 -5.45
C LEU A 17 -0.74 -0.77 -6.09
N TYR A 18 -1.50 -1.51 -5.26
CA TYR A 18 -2.59 -2.36 -5.73
C TYR A 18 -3.68 -1.53 -6.44
N LEU A 19 -4.14 -0.45 -5.82
CA LEU A 19 -5.16 0.42 -6.44
C LEU A 19 -4.69 0.99 -7.76
N LEU A 20 -3.44 1.44 -7.82
CA LEU A 20 -2.83 2.01 -9.02
C LEU A 20 -2.77 0.98 -10.17
N LEU A 21 -2.40 -0.26 -9.87
CA LEU A 21 -2.29 -1.32 -10.88
C LEU A 21 -3.64 -1.82 -11.38
N HIS A 22 -4.58 -2.05 -10.46
CA HIS A 22 -5.84 -2.71 -10.76
C HIS A 22 -6.99 -1.74 -11.06
N GLN A 23 -6.80 -0.44 -10.82
CA GLN A 23 -7.79 0.62 -11.08
C GLN A 23 -9.15 0.34 -10.43
N VAL A 24 -9.12 -0.18 -9.20
CA VAL A 24 -10.31 -0.46 -8.37
C VAL A 24 -10.48 0.60 -7.29
N ASP A 25 -11.67 0.69 -6.68
CA ASP A 25 -11.94 1.69 -5.64
C ASP A 25 -11.34 1.33 -4.27
N ARG A 26 -11.16 0.03 -3.99
CA ARG A 26 -10.70 -0.46 -2.68
C ARG A 26 -9.69 -1.60 -2.84
N PRO A 27 -8.57 -1.57 -2.10
CA PRO A 27 -7.60 -2.68 -2.12
C PRO A 27 -8.17 -3.88 -1.34
N PRO A 28 -7.69 -5.09 -1.61
CA PRO A 28 -8.11 -6.27 -0.87
C PRO A 28 -7.70 -6.17 0.60
N ALA A 29 -8.33 -7.00 1.43
CA ALA A 29 -7.96 -7.12 2.84
C ALA A 29 -6.53 -7.68 3.00
N VAL A 30 -6.16 -8.60 2.12
CA VAL A 30 -4.86 -9.28 2.03
C VAL A 30 -4.39 -9.19 0.59
N VAL A 31 -3.10 -8.90 0.39
CA VAL A 31 -2.45 -9.03 -0.92
C VAL A 31 -1.78 -10.40 -0.92
N ASP A 32 -2.24 -11.29 -1.80
CA ASP A 32 -1.82 -12.69 -1.78
C ASP A 32 -0.35 -12.88 -2.21
N ASP A 33 0.10 -12.12 -3.20
CA ASP A 33 1.48 -12.14 -3.68
C ASP A 33 2.04 -10.73 -3.81
N ILE A 34 2.87 -10.36 -2.83
CA ILE A 34 3.54 -9.05 -2.80
C ILE A 34 4.64 -8.98 -3.87
N TYR A 35 5.34 -10.09 -4.12
CA TYR A 35 6.42 -10.11 -5.11
C TYR A 35 5.85 -9.82 -6.51
N LEU A 36 4.81 -10.57 -6.90
CA LEU A 36 4.14 -10.38 -8.19
C LEU A 36 3.55 -8.98 -8.32
N LEU A 37 2.96 -8.43 -7.25
CA LEU A 37 2.42 -7.06 -7.27
C LEU A 37 3.52 -6.03 -7.57
N VAL A 38 4.66 -6.13 -6.89
CA VAL A 38 5.78 -5.20 -7.05
C VAL A 38 6.45 -5.37 -8.42
N GLU A 39 6.61 -6.62 -8.88
CA GLU A 39 7.15 -6.93 -10.19
C GLU A 39 6.27 -6.37 -11.32
N GLN A 40 4.95 -6.56 -11.25
CA GLN A 40 4.00 -5.98 -12.20
C GLN A 40 4.06 -4.46 -12.22
N ALA A 41 4.21 -3.82 -11.05
CA ALA A 41 4.37 -2.38 -10.97
C ALA A 41 5.67 -1.91 -11.60
N ALA A 42 6.80 -2.53 -11.27
CA ALA A 42 8.08 -2.21 -11.86
C ALA A 42 8.05 -2.35 -13.39
N ASN A 43 7.44 -3.43 -13.90
CA ASN A 43 7.31 -3.66 -15.33
C ASN A 43 6.41 -2.62 -16.01
N ARG A 44 5.25 -2.29 -15.43
CA ARG A 44 4.30 -1.31 -16.00
C ARG A 44 4.85 0.12 -16.04
N PHE A 45 5.62 0.51 -15.04
CA PHE A 45 6.13 1.87 -14.90
C PHE A 45 7.61 2.02 -15.30
N ASN A 46 8.23 0.96 -15.83
CA ASN A 46 9.63 0.94 -16.25
C ASN A 46 10.61 1.25 -15.10
N GLY A 47 10.35 0.69 -13.92
CA GLY A 47 11.16 0.88 -12.72
C GLY A 47 10.33 1.34 -11.52
N LEU A 48 10.83 1.05 -10.32
CA LEU A 48 10.18 1.47 -9.07
C LEU A 48 10.35 2.97 -8.80
N ASP A 49 11.43 3.58 -9.31
CA ASP A 49 11.73 5.01 -9.24
C ASP A 49 10.75 5.88 -10.05
N ARG A 50 10.05 5.26 -11.01
CA ARG A 50 9.07 5.91 -11.89
C ARG A 50 7.62 5.74 -11.43
N LEU A 51 7.40 5.11 -10.28
CA LEU A 51 6.06 4.97 -9.73
C LEU A 51 5.45 6.34 -9.42
N PRO A 52 4.14 6.53 -9.65
CA PRO A 52 3.44 7.76 -9.30
C PRO A 52 3.22 7.81 -7.77
N PHE A 53 4.27 8.15 -7.03
CA PHE A 53 4.26 8.16 -5.56
C PHE A 53 3.24 9.11 -4.95
N SER A 54 2.88 10.19 -5.64
CA SER A 54 1.81 11.11 -5.25
C SER A 54 0.44 10.42 -5.17
N GLU A 55 0.23 9.36 -5.96
CA GLU A 55 -0.98 8.56 -5.91
C GLU A 55 -0.95 7.53 -4.78
N ILE A 56 0.19 6.84 -4.66
CA ILE A 56 0.41 5.79 -3.66
C ILE A 56 0.36 6.36 -2.23
N ILE A 57 0.93 7.55 -2.01
CA ILE A 57 1.02 8.15 -0.66
C ILE A 57 -0.35 8.48 -0.04
N ARG A 58 -1.39 8.65 -0.87
CA ARG A 58 -2.78 8.83 -0.39
C ARG A 58 -3.22 7.66 0.48
N GLN A 59 -2.85 6.44 0.12
CA GLN A 59 -3.18 5.24 0.90
C GLN A 59 -2.32 5.08 2.16
N VAL A 60 -1.09 5.60 2.16
CA VAL A 60 -0.27 5.71 3.38
C VAL A 60 -0.92 6.64 4.40
N ALA A 61 -1.46 7.77 3.95
CA ALA A 61 -2.19 8.69 4.82
C ALA A 61 -3.51 8.09 5.33
N ALA A 62 -4.24 7.35 4.48
CA ALA A 62 -5.52 6.74 4.82
C ALA A 62 -5.41 5.53 5.75
N TYR A 63 -4.24 4.89 5.87
CA TYR A 63 -4.08 3.71 6.71
C TYR A 63 -4.26 4.05 8.20
N GLN A 64 -5.28 3.43 8.79
CA GLN A 64 -5.50 3.38 10.23
C GLN A 64 -5.01 2.03 10.75
N GLY A 65 -4.07 2.08 11.71
CA GLY A 65 -3.57 0.88 12.38
C GLY A 65 -4.67 0.18 13.16
N ARG A 66 -4.35 -0.99 13.73
CA ARG A 66 -5.32 -1.78 14.51
C ARG A 66 -5.85 -0.96 15.70
N ILE A 67 -7.15 -0.66 15.68
CA ILE A 67 -7.84 -0.03 16.81
C ILE A 67 -7.82 -1.03 17.98
N ARG A 68 -7.21 -0.66 19.10
CA ARG A 68 -7.32 -1.42 20.35
C ARG A 68 -8.78 -1.36 20.77
N ARG A 69 -9.47 -2.52 20.75
CA ARG A 69 -10.77 -2.63 21.43
C ARG A 69 -10.51 -2.36 22.91
N SER A 70 -11.04 -1.25 23.42
CA SER A 70 -11.08 -1.01 24.85
C SER A 70 -11.80 -2.20 25.49
N ARG A 71 -11.14 -2.90 26.41
CA ARG A 71 -11.79 -3.93 27.22
C ARG A 71 -12.75 -3.19 28.14
N ARG A 72 -14.04 -3.18 27.78
CA ARG A 72 -15.12 -2.91 28.71
C ARG A 72 -15.50 -4.22 29.39
#